data_AF-A0A7J3VF70-F1
#
_entry.id   AF-A0A7J3VF70-F1
#
_cell.length_a   1.000
_cell.length_b   1.000
_cell.length_c   1.000
_cell.angle_alpha   90.00
_cell.angle_beta   90.00
_cell.angle_gamma   90.00
#
_symmetry.space_group_name_H-M   'P 1'
#
loop_
_entity.id
_entity.type
_entity.pdbx_description
1 polymer ?
#
loop_
_entity_poly.entity_id
_entity_poly.type
_entity_poly.pdbx_seq_one_letter_code
_entity_poly.pdbx_strand_id
1 'polypeptide(L)'
;HMSTKVTLGLKNMFGMLTTKFKGKYHIRGMDKVIHDINKTLPPQLTIIDGFVAMEGKGPVHGKPVKMNTVIASVDPVAADSVASQVMGFNPNEIDHIKWSHESGVGNMTEIEIIGEKIDSVKRNFQRI
;
A
#
# COMPACT_ATOMS: atom_id res chain seq x y z
N HIS A 1 0.53 9.81 1.14
CA HIS A 1 1.70 9.72 2.04
C HIS A 1 2.89 10.43 1.40
N MET A 2 3.48 11.39 2.11
CA MET A 2 4.54 12.28 1.59
C MET A 2 5.75 11.55 0.97
N SER A 3 6.09 10.34 1.43
CA SER A 3 7.31 9.63 0.98
C SER A 3 7.10 8.45 0.04
N THR A 4 5.87 7.92 -0.09
CA THR A 4 5.61 6.61 -0.74
C THR A 4 4.27 6.55 -1.46
N LYS A 5 3.61 7.71 -1.66
CA LYS A 5 2.25 7.91 -2.20
C LYS A 5 1.13 7.30 -1.35
N VAL A 6 1.21 6.04 -0.96
CA VAL A 6 0.22 5.31 -0.14
C VAL A 6 0.82 4.78 1.18
N THR A 7 -0.03 4.32 2.08
CA THR A 7 0.36 3.61 3.32
C THR A 7 -0.60 2.45 3.52
N LEU A 8 -0.15 1.25 3.16
CA LEU A 8 -0.92 0.01 3.06
C LEU A 8 -0.08 -1.17 3.59
N GLY A 9 -0.36 -2.40 3.16
CA GLY A 9 0.22 -3.63 3.68
C GLY A 9 1.73 -3.74 3.46
N LEU A 10 2.23 -3.52 2.24
CA LEU A 10 3.67 -3.63 1.95
C LEU A 10 4.46 -2.63 2.80
N LYS A 11 3.99 -1.38 2.91
CA LYS A 11 4.62 -0.34 3.74
C LYS A 11 4.54 -0.66 5.24
N ASN A 12 3.50 -1.37 5.69
CA ASN A 12 3.38 -1.78 7.09
C ASN A 12 4.59 -2.63 7.54
N MET A 13 5.15 -3.43 6.62
CA MET A 13 6.34 -4.25 6.89
C MET A 13 7.60 -3.44 7.21
N PHE A 14 7.64 -2.14 6.89
CA PHE A 14 8.71 -1.25 7.36
C PHE A 14 8.81 -1.23 8.90
N GLY A 15 7.72 -1.55 9.60
CA GLY A 15 7.67 -1.72 11.05
C GLY A 15 8.63 -2.78 11.58
N MET A 16 8.93 -3.81 10.78
CA MET A 16 9.79 -4.95 11.14
C MET A 16 11.27 -4.58 11.27
N LEU A 17 11.68 -3.41 10.76
CA LEU A 17 13.04 -2.93 10.95
C LEU A 17 13.28 -2.53 12.42
N THR A 18 14.50 -2.78 12.91
CA THR A 18 14.89 -2.33 14.24
C THR A 18 15.06 -0.80 14.29
N THR A 19 14.75 -0.19 15.44
CA THR A 19 14.74 1.27 15.66
C THR A 19 16.05 1.96 15.29
N LYS A 20 17.19 1.26 15.43
CA LYS A 20 18.53 1.77 15.12
C LYS A 20 18.70 2.23 13.66
N PHE A 21 17.91 1.69 12.73
CA PHE A 21 18.07 1.97 11.30
C PHE A 21 16.91 2.74 10.65
N LYS A 22 15.75 2.87 11.31
CA LYS A 22 14.53 3.47 10.72
C LYS A 22 14.78 4.88 10.14
N GLY A 23 15.40 5.77 10.90
CA GLY A 23 15.64 7.15 10.47
C GLY A 23 16.54 7.28 9.23
N LYS A 24 17.52 6.38 9.04
CA LYS A 24 18.43 6.41 7.89
C LYS A 24 17.72 6.05 6.58
N TYR A 25 16.71 5.17 6.65
CA TYR A 25 15.97 4.71 5.48
C TYR A 25 14.92 5.72 5.00
N HIS A 26 14.40 6.57 5.89
CA HIS A 26 13.54 7.70 5.50
C HIS A 26 14.25 8.65 4.51
N ILE A 27 15.58 8.72 4.55
CA ILE A 27 16.39 9.64 3.74
C ILE A 27 16.92 8.98 2.45
N ARG A 28 16.90 7.63 2.36
CA ARG A 28 17.63 6.86 1.33
C ARG A 28 16.74 6.06 0.35
N GLY A 29 15.50 6.47 0.16
CA GLY A 29 14.55 5.80 -0.75
C GLY A 29 13.75 4.72 -0.04
N MET A 30 12.63 5.13 0.56
CA MET A 30 11.79 4.27 1.40
C MET A 30 11.16 3.12 0.61
N ASP A 31 10.74 3.36 -0.63
CA ASP A 31 10.13 2.34 -1.50
C ASP A 31 11.06 1.13 -1.71
N LYS A 32 12.37 1.37 -1.86
CA LYS A 32 13.32 0.27 -2.08
C LYS A 32 13.44 -0.59 -0.83
N VAL A 33 13.50 0.06 0.33
CA VAL A 33 13.57 -0.65 1.62
C VAL A 33 12.29 -1.44 1.88
N ILE A 34 11.12 -0.87 1.54
CA ILE A 34 9.85 -1.59 1.61
C ILE A 34 9.88 -2.82 0.71
N HIS A 35 10.28 -2.67 -0.55
CA HIS A 35 10.44 -3.78 -1.49
C HIS A 35 11.39 -4.87 -0.92
N ASP A 36 12.58 -4.50 -0.47
CA ASP A 36 13.60 -5.46 0.00
C ASP A 36 13.10 -6.26 1.21
N ILE A 37 12.34 -5.63 2.12
CA ILE A 37 11.72 -6.32 3.26
C ILE A 37 10.66 -7.32 2.77
N ASN A 38 9.75 -6.89 1.90
CA ASN A 38 8.66 -7.76 1.42
C ASN A 38 9.18 -8.90 0.53
N LYS A 39 10.30 -8.70 -0.17
CA LYS A 39 10.99 -9.77 -0.90
C LYS A 39 11.65 -10.79 0.03
N THR A 40 12.13 -10.34 1.19
CA THR A 40 12.80 -11.20 2.18
C THR A 40 11.80 -11.95 3.07
N LEU A 41 10.73 -11.26 3.47
CA LEU A 41 9.70 -11.76 4.37
C LEU A 41 8.33 -11.28 3.86
N PRO A 42 7.77 -11.93 2.83
CA PRO A 42 6.47 -11.56 2.30
C PRO A 42 5.36 -11.83 3.32
N PRO A 43 4.42 -10.88 3.54
CA PRO A 43 3.23 -11.14 4.33
C PRO A 43 2.42 -12.31 3.76
N GLN A 44 1.99 -13.23 4.60
CA GLN A 44 1.13 -14.36 4.19
C GLN A 44 -0.36 -13.97 4.10
N LEU A 45 -0.74 -12.91 4.80
CA LEU A 45 -2.09 -12.33 4.79
C LEU A 45 -1.96 -10.84 5.03
N THR A 46 -2.49 -10.05 4.09
CA THR A 46 -2.61 -8.61 4.20
C THR A 46 -4.08 -8.25 4.38
N ILE A 47 -4.39 -7.49 5.43
CA ILE A 47 -5.71 -6.91 5.68
C ILE A 47 -5.51 -5.40 5.79
N ILE A 48 -6.23 -4.65 4.95
CA ILE A 48 -6.22 -3.20 4.90
C ILE A 48 -7.58 -2.72 5.39
N ASP A 49 -7.58 -2.07 6.56
CA ASP A 49 -8.76 -1.44 7.13
C ASP A 49 -8.90 0.00 6.60
N GLY A 50 -9.98 0.22 5.85
CA GLY A 50 -10.38 1.52 5.33
C GLY A 50 -11.65 2.07 5.99
N PHE A 51 -12.07 1.60 7.17
CA PHE A 51 -13.26 2.15 7.84
C PHE A 51 -13.25 3.68 7.86
N VAL A 52 -12.11 4.25 8.30
CA VAL A 52 -11.73 5.64 8.07
C VAL A 52 -10.31 5.68 7.50
N ALA A 53 -10.19 6.11 6.24
CA ALA A 53 -8.93 6.35 5.55
C ALA A 53 -8.46 7.81 5.73
N MET A 54 -7.31 8.15 5.13
CA MET A 54 -6.76 9.51 5.13
C MET A 54 -6.27 9.92 3.74
N GLU A 55 -6.68 11.11 3.29
CA GLU A 55 -6.23 11.72 2.03
C GLU A 55 -5.41 13.00 2.25
N GLY A 56 -4.77 13.51 1.19
CA GLY A 56 -3.95 14.72 1.24
C GLY A 56 -2.64 14.53 2.01
N LYS A 57 -2.28 15.51 2.86
CA LYS A 57 -0.96 15.63 3.53
C LYS A 57 -0.75 14.65 4.71
N GLY A 58 -1.17 13.39 4.54
CA GLY A 58 -0.92 12.32 5.49
C GLY A 58 0.57 11.93 5.58
N PRO A 59 1.00 11.33 6.71
CA PRO A 59 0.15 10.81 7.78
C PRO A 59 -0.21 11.82 8.89
N VAL A 60 0.41 13.01 8.91
CA VAL A 60 0.27 13.96 10.03
C VAL A 60 -0.82 15.02 9.78
N HIS A 61 -0.92 15.52 8.54
CA HIS A 61 -1.79 16.66 8.19
C HIS A 61 -2.83 16.28 7.13
N GLY A 62 -3.19 14.99 7.05
CA GLY A 62 -4.21 14.51 6.11
C GLY A 62 -5.64 14.79 6.59
N LYS A 63 -6.60 14.61 5.69
CA LYS A 63 -8.03 14.71 6.00
C LYS A 63 -8.63 13.31 6.12
N PRO A 64 -9.46 13.04 7.14
CA PRO A 64 -10.13 11.76 7.28
C PRO A 64 -11.17 11.57 6.16
N VAL A 65 -11.25 10.35 5.63
CA VAL A 65 -12.21 9.96 4.59
C VAL A 65 -12.88 8.67 5.01
N LYS A 66 -14.19 8.70 5.20
CA LYS A 66 -14.97 7.49 5.49
C LYS A 66 -15.10 6.66 4.22
N MET A 67 -14.55 5.43 4.21
CA MET A 67 -14.72 4.48 3.09
C MET A 67 -15.61 3.29 3.47
N ASN A 68 -15.63 2.87 4.75
CA ASN A 68 -16.31 1.65 5.19
C ASN A 68 -15.90 0.40 4.37
N THR A 69 -14.64 0.32 3.96
CA THR A 69 -14.13 -0.77 3.10
C THR A 69 -13.02 -1.52 3.84
N VAL A 70 -13.01 -2.84 3.70
CA VAL A 70 -11.88 -3.68 4.09
C VAL A 70 -11.42 -4.44 2.85
N ILE A 71 -10.11 -4.51 2.65
CA ILE A 71 -9.50 -5.25 1.54
C ILE A 71 -8.57 -6.29 2.16
N ALA A 72 -8.68 -7.54 1.74
CA ALA A 72 -7.84 -8.62 2.25
C ALA A 72 -7.37 -9.52 1.10
N SER A 73 -6.14 -10.00 1.19
CA SER A 73 -5.59 -10.99 0.26
C SER A 73 -4.44 -11.74 0.90
N VAL A 74 -4.24 -12.99 0.45
CA VAL A 74 -3.02 -13.76 0.72
C VAL A 74 -1.86 -13.36 -0.20
N ASP A 75 -2.15 -12.59 -1.25
CA ASP A 75 -1.15 -11.92 -2.08
C ASP A 75 -1.03 -10.45 -1.64
N PRO A 76 0.09 -10.04 -1.02
CA PRO A 76 0.25 -8.70 -0.49
C PRO A 76 0.34 -7.63 -1.59
N VAL A 77 0.86 -7.98 -2.78
CA VAL A 77 0.94 -7.06 -3.92
C VAL A 77 -0.45 -6.85 -4.48
N ALA A 78 -1.28 -7.89 -4.57
CA ALA A 78 -2.66 -7.79 -5.02
C ALA A 78 -3.48 -6.89 -4.08
N ALA A 79 -3.38 -7.08 -2.76
CA ALA A 79 -4.08 -6.25 -1.77
C ALA A 79 -3.74 -4.76 -1.91
N ASP A 80 -2.45 -4.42 -1.95
CA ASP A 80 -2.00 -3.04 -2.07
C ASP A 80 -2.35 -2.43 -3.43
N SER A 81 -2.33 -3.24 -4.50
CA SER A 81 -2.72 -2.82 -5.85
C SER A 81 -4.20 -2.50 -5.95
N VAL A 82 -5.07 -3.34 -5.39
CA VAL A 82 -6.52 -3.10 -5.34
C VAL A 82 -6.84 -1.89 -4.48
N ALA A 83 -6.24 -1.80 -3.28
CA ALA A 83 -6.44 -0.65 -2.41
C ALA A 83 -5.99 0.67 -3.05
N SER A 84 -4.87 0.66 -3.78
CA SER A 84 -4.41 1.81 -4.55
C SER A 84 -5.42 2.25 -5.61
N GLN A 85 -6.00 1.29 -6.35
CA GLN A 85 -7.04 1.58 -7.35
C GLN A 85 -8.33 2.12 -6.71
N VAL A 86 -8.75 1.56 -5.57
CA VAL A 86 -9.90 2.04 -4.79
C VAL A 86 -9.70 3.50 -4.35
N MET A 87 -8.47 3.90 -4.01
CA MET A 87 -8.12 5.29 -3.67
C MET A 87 -7.89 6.19 -4.90
N GLY A 88 -8.03 5.67 -6.13
CA GLY A 88 -7.82 6.43 -7.37
C GLY A 88 -6.34 6.60 -7.77
N PHE A 89 -5.45 5.74 -7.30
CA PHE A 89 -4.05 5.66 -7.73
C PHE A 89 -3.84 4.56 -8.77
N ASN A 90 -2.87 4.77 -9.67
CA ASN A 90 -2.39 3.68 -10.53
C ASN A 90 -1.35 2.87 -9.74
N PRO A 91 -1.48 1.55 -9.58
CA PRO A 91 -0.45 0.76 -8.88
C PRO A 91 0.96 0.92 -9.47
N ASN A 92 1.06 1.16 -10.78
CA ASN A 92 2.34 1.37 -11.48
C ASN A 92 3.08 2.65 -11.09
N GLU A 93 2.40 3.64 -10.49
CA GLU A 93 3.08 4.85 -9.99
C GLU A 93 3.63 4.65 -8.56
N ILE A 94 3.44 3.49 -7.93
CA ILE A 94 3.87 3.22 -6.56
C ILE A 94 5.03 2.21 -6.61
N ASP A 95 6.25 2.73 -6.50
CA ASP A 95 7.49 1.98 -6.79
C ASP A 95 7.59 0.66 -6.01
N HIS A 96 7.29 0.66 -4.71
CA HIS A 96 7.38 -0.57 -3.91
C HIS A 96 6.33 -1.63 -4.29
N ILE A 97 5.16 -1.24 -4.80
CA ILE A 97 4.16 -2.20 -5.32
C ILE A 97 4.69 -2.77 -6.64
N LYS A 98 5.09 -1.90 -7.56
CA LYS A 98 5.60 -2.27 -8.87
C LYS A 98 6.82 -3.20 -8.77
N TRP A 99 7.83 -2.84 -7.98
CA TRP A 99 9.03 -3.67 -7.84
C TRP A 99 8.75 -5.00 -7.13
N SER A 100 7.79 -5.04 -6.21
CA SER A 100 7.37 -6.30 -5.57
C SER A 100 6.70 -7.22 -6.58
N HIS A 101 5.91 -6.68 -7.51
CA HIS A 101 5.39 -7.45 -8.64
C HIS A 101 6.52 -7.96 -9.55
N GLU A 102 7.38 -7.07 -10.03
CA GLU A 102 8.47 -7.39 -10.95
C GLU A 102 9.48 -8.40 -10.38
N SER A 103 9.60 -8.49 -9.06
CA SER A 103 10.49 -9.43 -8.37
C SER A 103 9.82 -10.74 -7.94
N GLY A 104 8.54 -10.94 -8.27
CA GLY A 104 7.81 -12.18 -7.99
C GLY A 104 7.30 -12.33 -6.56
N VAL A 105 7.20 -11.24 -5.79
CA VAL A 105 6.60 -11.26 -4.43
C VAL A 105 5.09 -11.49 -4.49
N GLY A 106 4.44 -11.02 -5.56
CA GLY A 106 3.00 -11.17 -5.77
C GLY A 106 2.58 -10.56 -7.10
N ASN A 107 1.28 -10.52 -7.37
CA ASN A 107 0.73 -10.10 -8.65
C ASN A 107 -0.03 -8.78 -8.55
N MET A 108 0.36 -7.83 -9.42
CA MET A 108 -0.31 -6.54 -9.57
C MET A 108 -1.38 -6.56 -10.68
N THR A 109 -1.37 -7.60 -11.53
CA THR A 109 -2.24 -7.78 -12.70
C THR A 109 -3.12 -9.01 -12.53
N GLU A 110 -4.23 -9.07 -13.27
CA GLU A 110 -5.13 -10.24 -13.33
C GLU A 110 -5.66 -10.70 -11.96
N ILE A 111 -5.97 -9.73 -11.10
CA ILE A 111 -6.46 -9.99 -9.75
C ILE A 111 -7.95 -10.32 -9.79
N GLU A 112 -8.33 -11.51 -9.31
CA GLU A 112 -9.73 -11.87 -9.08
C GLU A 112 -10.28 -11.11 -7.88
N ILE A 113 -11.41 -10.41 -8.07
CA ILE A 113 -12.08 -9.65 -7.02
C ILE A 113 -13.30 -10.43 -6.56
N ILE A 114 -13.29 -10.83 -5.29
CA ILE A 114 -14.44 -11.44 -4.60
C ILE A 114 -15.12 -10.38 -3.74
N GLY A 115 -16.44 -10.23 -3.91
CA GLY A 115 -17.24 -9.23 -3.18
C GLY A 115 -17.52 -7.97 -4.00
N GLU A 116 -17.39 -6.81 -3.36
CA GLU A 116 -17.65 -5.51 -4.00
C GLU A 116 -16.64 -5.22 -5.12
N LYS A 117 -17.14 -4.69 -6.24
CA LYS A 117 -16.29 -4.30 -7.37
C LYS A 117 -15.47 -3.07 -6.99
N ILE A 118 -14.25 -2.94 -7.52
CA ILE A 118 -13.39 -1.76 -7.28
C ILE A 118 -14.17 -0.46 -7.54
N ASP A 119 -14.87 -0.37 -8.67
CA ASP A 119 -15.61 0.83 -9.05
C ASP A 119 -16.79 1.16 -8.12
N SER A 120 -17.38 0.20 -7.39
CA SER A 120 -18.48 0.48 -6.46
C SER A 120 -18.00 1.16 -5.17
N VAL A 121 -16.74 0.94 -4.80
CA VAL A 121 -16.12 1.51 -3.59
C VAL A 121 -15.04 2.55 -3.90
N LYS A 122 -14.77 2.81 -5.18
CA LYS A 122 -13.71 3.70 -5.62
C LYS A 122 -14.00 5.15 -5.23
N ARG A 123 -12.97 5.82 -4.71
CA ARG A 123 -12.97 7.25 -4.45
C ARG A 123 -11.61 7.82 -4.81
N ASN A 124 -11.58 8.86 -5.63
CA ASN A 124 -10.34 9.55 -5.95
C ASN A 124 -9.90 10.40 -4.76
N PHE A 125 -8.80 10.01 -4.12
CA PHE A 125 -8.28 10.71 -2.96
C PHE A 125 -7.57 12.00 -3.38
N GLN A 126 -7.66 13.02 -2.54
CA GLN A 126 -6.84 14.22 -2.70
C GLN A 126 -5.34 13.84 -2.64
N ARG A 127 -4.61 14.17 -3.70
CA ARG A 127 -3.14 14.00 -3.79
C ARG A 127 -2.43 15.21 -3.17
N ILE A 128 -1.13 15.07 -2.87
CA ILE A 128 -0.25 16.15 -2.40
C ILE A 128 0.46 16.76 -3.60
#